data_AF-A0A524FS76-F1
#
_entry.id   AF-A0A524FS76-F1
#
_cell.length_a   1.000
_cell.length_b   1.000
_cell.length_c   1.000
_cell.angle_alpha   90.00
_cell.angle_beta   90.00
_cell.angle_gamma   90.00
#
_symmetry.space_group_name_H-M   'P 1'
#
loop_
_entity.id
_entity.type
_entity.pdbx_description
1 polymer ?
#
loop_
_entity_poly.entity_id
_entity_poly.type
_entity_poly.pdbx_seq_one_letter_code
_entity_poly.pdbx_strand_id
1 'polypeptide(L)'
;MPFDAIQAYDPWLPSSYLKKQGVSSVTLETLLETSKFIFVLAIPSAENEALLSRTMLQKIRSDSILILLSRAHLIDFDALIEFTNENRFKAAVDVFPVEPLPKDHPVRKAKNIIFTPHLAGSALQALQNIGRMVTDDMEAILSGLPPMNLQIAQPELINRFN
;
A
#
# COMPACT_ATOMS: atom_id res chain seq x y z
N MET A 1 -1.54 -24.62 -0.89
CA MET A 1 -1.03 -23.24 -0.74
C MET A 1 -1.02 -22.94 0.75
N PRO A 2 0.01 -22.32 1.33
CA PRO A 2 0.12 -22.14 2.79
C PRO A 2 -0.85 -21.11 3.39
N PHE A 3 -1.69 -20.49 2.55
CA PHE A 3 -2.74 -19.55 2.95
C PHE A 3 -4.07 -20.03 2.37
N ASP A 4 -5.01 -20.36 3.24
CA ASP A 4 -6.25 -21.07 2.86
C ASP A 4 -7.39 -20.12 2.43
N ALA A 5 -7.29 -18.83 2.75
CA ALA A 5 -8.31 -17.83 2.43
C ALA A 5 -7.68 -16.47 2.09
N ILE A 6 -8.15 -15.85 1.00
CA ILE A 6 -7.78 -14.48 0.60
C ILE A 6 -9.05 -13.64 0.61
N GLN A 7 -8.99 -12.48 1.26
CA GLN A 7 -10.07 -11.50 1.26
C GLN A 7 -9.53 -10.11 0.93
N ALA A 8 -10.39 -9.27 0.36
CA ALA A 8 -10.04 -7.92 -0.05
C ALA A 8 -11.20 -6.95 0.19
N TYR A 9 -10.84 -5.74 0.60
CA TYR A 9 -11.66 -4.55 0.49
C TYR A 9 -11.07 -3.69 -0.64
N ASP A 10 -11.87 -3.47 -1.67
CA ASP A 10 -11.55 -2.54 -2.75
C ASP A 10 -12.87 -1.87 -3.18
N PRO A 11 -13.02 -0.55 -2.98
CA PRO A 11 -14.27 0.14 -3.29
C PRO A 11 -14.52 0.33 -4.79
N TRP A 12 -13.52 0.08 -5.65
CA TRP A 12 -13.60 0.27 -7.08
C TRP A 12 -13.75 -1.05 -7.85
N LEU A 13 -13.35 -2.18 -7.27
CA LEU A 13 -13.54 -3.50 -7.86
C LEU A 13 -14.89 -4.12 -7.49
N PRO A 14 -15.71 -4.55 -8.48
CA PRO A 14 -16.93 -5.27 -8.21
C PRO A 14 -16.67 -6.58 -7.46
N SER A 15 -17.52 -6.89 -6.48
CA SER A 15 -17.40 -8.14 -5.70
C SER A 15 -17.45 -9.41 -6.58
N SER A 16 -18.14 -9.36 -7.71
CA SER A 16 -18.18 -10.45 -8.70
C SER A 16 -16.83 -10.69 -9.38
N TYR A 17 -16.03 -9.64 -9.59
CA TYR A 17 -14.67 -9.77 -10.14
C TYR A 17 -13.76 -10.45 -9.12
N LEU A 18 -13.74 -9.98 -7.87
CA LEU A 18 -12.94 -10.56 -6.80
C LEU A 18 -13.28 -12.04 -6.57
N LYS A 19 -14.57 -12.40 -6.54
CA LYS A 19 -15.03 -13.79 -6.41
C LYS A 19 -14.53 -14.68 -7.54
N LYS A 20 -14.51 -14.19 -8.79
CA LYS A 20 -13.96 -14.94 -9.93
C LYS A 20 -12.45 -15.20 -9.79
N GLN A 21 -11.73 -14.36 -9.06
CA GLN A 21 -10.31 -14.55 -8.74
C GLN A 21 -10.09 -15.40 -7.48
N GLY A 22 -11.15 -15.96 -6.89
CA GLY A 22 -11.05 -16.72 -5.64
C GLY A 22 -10.83 -15.85 -4.40
N VAL A 23 -11.13 -14.54 -4.48
CA VAL A 23 -10.98 -13.57 -3.38
C VAL A 23 -12.34 -13.22 -2.79
N SER A 24 -12.46 -13.32 -1.48
CA SER A 24 -13.65 -12.89 -0.74
C SER A 24 -13.69 -11.36 -0.63
N SER A 25 -14.69 -10.74 -1.24
CA SER A 25 -14.96 -9.31 -1.04
C SER A 25 -15.63 -9.07 0.31
N VAL A 26 -15.02 -8.22 1.14
CA VAL A 26 -15.45 -7.91 2.52
C VAL A 26 -15.38 -6.41 2.80
N THR A 27 -15.98 -5.94 3.90
CA THR A 27 -15.76 -4.55 4.36
C THR A 27 -14.36 -4.40 4.94
N LEU A 28 -13.87 -3.15 5.02
CA LEU A 28 -12.57 -2.86 5.62
C LEU A 28 -12.51 -3.31 7.09
N GLU A 29 -13.57 -3.10 7.87
CA GLU A 29 -13.65 -3.54 9.27
C GLU A 29 -13.54 -5.06 9.37
N THR A 30 -14.30 -5.80 8.58
CA THR A 30 -14.23 -7.27 8.57
C THR A 30 -12.82 -7.74 8.19
N LEU A 31 -12.18 -7.10 7.20
CA LEU A 31 -10.82 -7.41 6.80
C LEU A 31 -9.84 -7.24 7.98
N LEU A 32 -9.91 -6.12 8.70
CA LEU A 32 -9.03 -5.83 9.83
C LEU A 32 -9.28 -6.76 11.03
N GLU A 33 -10.53 -7.11 11.30
CA GLU A 33 -10.94 -7.95 12.44
C GLU A 33 -10.69 -9.45 12.20
N THR A 34 -10.46 -9.89 10.96
CA THR A 34 -10.37 -11.32 10.63
C THR A 34 -9.06 -11.75 9.95
N SER A 35 -8.28 -10.82 9.40
CA SER A 35 -7.03 -11.14 8.69
C SER A 35 -5.82 -11.26 9.61
N LYS A 36 -5.06 -12.35 9.48
CA LYS A 36 -3.76 -12.51 10.15
C LYS A 36 -2.62 -11.72 9.48
N PHE A 37 -2.67 -11.56 8.16
CA PHE A 37 -1.73 -10.75 7.39
C PHE A 37 -2.54 -9.74 6.58
N ILE A 38 -2.26 -8.45 6.78
CA ILE A 38 -3.03 -7.36 6.18
C ILE A 38 -2.08 -6.58 5.27
N PHE A 39 -2.28 -6.65 3.95
CA PHE A 39 -1.50 -5.88 2.99
C PHE A 39 -2.23 -4.57 2.64
N VAL A 40 -1.54 -3.44 2.79
CA VAL A 40 -2.04 -2.13 2.38
C VAL A 40 -1.41 -1.78 1.04
N LEU A 41 -2.23 -1.86 -0.01
CA LEU A 41 -1.83 -1.70 -1.42
C LEU A 41 -2.62 -0.61 -2.15
N ALA A 42 -3.51 0.10 -1.45
CA ALA A 42 -4.30 1.16 -2.05
C ALA A 42 -3.41 2.29 -2.57
N ILE A 43 -3.87 2.97 -3.62
CA ILE A 43 -3.24 4.18 -4.14
C ILE A 43 -3.75 5.35 -3.28
N PRO A 44 -2.88 6.24 -2.77
CA PRO A 44 -3.32 7.46 -2.10
C PRO A 44 -4.31 8.24 -2.95
N SER A 45 -5.21 8.95 -2.31
CA SER A 45 -6.04 9.97 -2.94
C SER A 45 -6.48 10.95 -1.85
N ALA A 46 -6.99 12.11 -2.26
CA ALA A 46 -7.60 13.08 -1.34
C ALA A 46 -8.74 12.50 -0.47
N GLU A 47 -9.27 11.33 -0.82
CA GLU A 47 -10.41 10.68 -0.16
C GLU A 47 -9.98 9.61 0.86
N ASN A 48 -8.70 9.21 0.90
CA ASN A 48 -8.24 8.08 1.72
C ASN A 48 -7.04 8.39 2.63
N GLU A 49 -6.81 9.67 2.91
CA GLU A 49 -5.86 10.09 3.94
C GLU A 49 -6.24 9.47 5.28
N ALA A 50 -5.26 8.79 5.90
CA ALA A 50 -5.45 8.03 7.12
C ALA A 50 -6.67 7.08 7.06
N LEU A 51 -6.91 6.41 5.92
CA LEU A 51 -7.92 5.36 5.77
C LEU A 51 -7.84 4.35 6.93
N LEU A 52 -6.62 3.95 7.29
CA LEU A 52 -6.32 3.26 8.54
C LEU A 52 -6.02 4.28 9.64
N SER A 53 -7.05 4.99 10.07
CA SER A 53 -7.02 5.89 11.22
C SER A 53 -6.75 5.12 12.51
N ARG A 54 -6.42 5.83 13.59
CA ARG A 54 -6.33 5.23 14.94
C ARG A 54 -7.52 4.31 15.27
N THR A 55 -8.75 4.75 15.01
CA THR A 55 -9.97 3.95 15.27
C THR A 55 -10.00 2.66 14.45
N MET A 56 -9.57 2.70 13.19
CA MET A 56 -9.50 1.51 12.34
C MET A 56 -8.37 0.57 12.79
N LEU A 57 -7.22 1.11 13.15
CA LEU A 57 -6.10 0.32 13.68
C LEU A 57 -6.46 -0.41 14.99
N GLN A 58 -7.40 0.12 15.79
CA GLN A 58 -7.88 -0.57 16.99
C GLN A 58 -8.62 -1.89 16.69
N LYS A 59 -9.17 -2.03 15.47
CA LYS A 59 -9.90 -3.23 15.03
C LYS A 59 -8.97 -4.37 14.61
N ILE A 60 -7.68 -4.08 14.42
CA ILE A 60 -6.69 -5.11 14.05
C ILE A 60 -6.55 -6.11 15.19
N ARG A 61 -6.60 -7.39 14.84
CA ARG A 61 -6.46 -8.51 15.76
C ARG A 61 -5.08 -8.52 16.38
N SER A 62 -4.98 -9.01 17.62
CA SER A 62 -3.71 -8.99 18.35
C SER A 62 -2.60 -9.87 17.76
N ASP A 63 -2.98 -10.91 17.02
CA ASP A 63 -2.08 -11.84 16.35
C ASP A 63 -1.76 -11.46 14.90
N SER A 64 -2.19 -10.27 14.45
CA SER A 64 -2.01 -9.82 13.07
C SER A 64 -0.63 -9.23 12.79
N ILE A 65 -0.26 -9.25 11.51
CA ILE A 65 0.83 -8.49 10.94
C ILE A 65 0.26 -7.54 9.88
N LEU A 66 0.45 -6.24 10.07
CA LEU A 66 0.11 -5.21 9.10
C LEU A 66 1.32 -4.92 8.20
N ILE A 67 1.13 -5.00 6.88
CA ILE A 67 2.19 -4.82 5.89
C ILE A 67 1.85 -3.60 5.03
N LEU A 68 2.56 -2.50 5.24
CA LEU A 68 2.37 -1.22 4.56
C LEU A 68 3.41 -1.05 3.46
N LEU A 69 2.99 -1.19 2.20
CA LEU A 69 3.88 -1.12 1.03
C LEU A 69 3.55 0.04 0.08
N SER A 70 2.31 0.52 0.05
CA SER A 70 1.92 1.55 -0.92
C SER A 70 2.40 2.96 -0.52
N ARG A 71 1.79 3.60 0.49
CA ARG A 71 2.21 4.93 1.01
C ARG A 71 1.79 5.11 2.47
N ALA A 72 2.60 5.85 3.23
CA ALA A 72 2.30 6.24 4.61
C ALA A 72 1.05 7.13 4.75
N HIS A 73 0.65 7.81 3.67
CA HIS A 73 -0.60 8.59 3.57
C HIS A 73 -1.85 7.83 4.05
N LEU A 74 -1.89 6.51 3.85
CA LEU A 74 -3.08 5.69 4.11
C LEU A 74 -3.27 5.33 5.59
N ILE A 75 -2.34 5.69 6.46
CA ILE A 75 -2.32 5.24 7.84
C ILE A 75 -2.00 6.39 8.78
N ASP A 76 -2.64 6.40 9.94
CA ASP A 76 -2.17 7.18 11.08
C ASP A 76 -0.85 6.56 11.57
N PHE A 77 0.27 7.13 11.10
CA PHE A 77 1.61 6.57 11.31
C PHE A 77 2.05 6.63 12.77
N ASP A 78 1.60 7.65 13.51
CA ASP A 78 1.90 7.78 14.94
C ASP A 78 1.12 6.72 15.74
N ALA A 79 -0.15 6.50 15.43
CA ALA A 79 -0.94 5.44 16.04
C ALA A 79 -0.38 4.04 15.71
N LEU A 80 0.16 3.83 14.50
CA LEU A 80 0.86 2.60 14.13
C LEU A 80 2.06 2.35 15.05
N ILE A 81 2.90 3.36 15.28
CA ILE A 81 4.07 3.26 16.17
C ILE A 81 3.65 2.99 17.61
N GLU A 82 2.62 3.67 18.10
CA GLU A 82 2.09 3.47 19.45
C GLU A 82 1.60 2.03 19.66
N PHE A 83 0.67 1.57 18.83
CA PHE A 83 0.05 0.25 18.98
C PHE A 83 1.05 -0.90 18.82
N THR A 84 2.03 -0.76 17.94
CA THR A 84 3.10 -1.75 17.82
C THR A 84 4.02 -1.75 19.04
N ASN A 85 4.30 -0.60 19.66
CA ASN A 85 5.05 -0.53 20.92
C ASN A 85 4.29 -1.12 22.12
N GLU A 86 2.97 -1.02 22.11
CA GLU A 86 2.07 -1.66 23.08
C GLU A 86 1.90 -3.18 22.86
N ASN A 87 2.54 -3.75 21.83
CA ASN A 87 2.38 -5.15 21.41
C ASN A 87 0.95 -5.50 20.98
N ARG A 88 0.18 -4.53 20.49
CA ARG A 88 -1.17 -4.79 20.00
C ARG A 88 -1.20 -5.56 18.70
N PHE A 89 -0.20 -5.40 17.83
CA PHE A 89 0.03 -6.20 16.64
C PHE A 89 1.45 -5.92 16.13
N LYS A 90 1.89 -6.63 15.09
CA LYS A 90 3.19 -6.39 14.44
C LYS A 90 3.01 -5.65 13.12
N ALA A 91 4.03 -4.94 12.66
CA ALA A 91 4.01 -4.34 11.34
C ALA A 91 5.30 -4.53 10.54
N ALA A 92 5.16 -4.52 9.22
CA ALA A 92 6.24 -4.40 8.25
C ALA A 92 5.96 -3.17 7.38
N VAL A 93 6.90 -2.23 7.32
CA VAL A 93 6.69 -0.92 6.69
C VAL A 93 7.79 -0.65 5.67
N ASP A 94 7.42 -0.34 4.44
CA ASP A 94 8.37 0.06 3.40
C ASP A 94 8.38 1.57 3.13
N VAL A 95 7.36 2.29 3.59
CA VAL A 95 7.08 3.69 3.23
C VAL A 95 6.82 4.55 4.46
N PHE A 96 7.20 5.82 4.42
CA PHE A 96 7.21 6.73 5.57
C PHE A 96 6.56 8.08 5.25
N PRO A 97 6.05 8.82 6.25
CA PRO A 97 5.48 10.15 6.03
C PRO A 97 6.48 11.15 5.45
N VAL A 98 7.74 11.02 5.86
CA VAL A 98 8.86 11.80 5.33
C VAL A 98 9.92 10.84 4.83
N GLU A 99 10.29 11.00 3.56
CA GLU A 99 11.31 10.20 2.89
C GLU A 99 12.39 11.11 2.28
N PRO A 100 13.69 10.80 2.48
CA PRO A 100 14.24 9.66 3.23
C PRO A 100 13.96 9.71 4.74
N LEU A 101 13.80 8.54 5.37
CA LEU A 101 13.46 8.43 6.79
C LEU A 101 14.49 9.14 7.70
N PRO A 102 14.09 10.17 8.48
CA PRO A 102 15.00 10.88 9.40
C PRO A 102 15.69 9.95 10.40
N LYS A 103 16.94 10.26 10.78
CA LYS A 103 17.75 9.40 11.67
C LYS A 103 17.21 9.32 13.10
N ASP A 104 16.50 10.35 13.52
CA ASP A 104 15.87 10.51 14.83
C ASP A 104 14.40 10.09 14.87
N HIS A 105 13.84 9.64 13.74
CA HIS A 105 12.43 9.24 13.65
C HIS A 105 12.09 8.09 14.64
N PRO A 106 11.00 8.20 15.44
CA PRO A 106 10.66 7.23 16.48
C PRO A 106 10.53 5.77 16.00
N VAL A 107 10.04 5.56 14.78
CA VAL A 107 9.89 4.22 14.17
C VAL A 107 11.17 3.38 14.19
N ARG A 108 12.35 4.03 14.17
CA ARG A 108 13.65 3.33 14.23
C ARG A 108 13.90 2.60 15.56
N LYS A 109 13.14 2.96 16.60
CA LYS A 109 13.19 2.34 17.95
C LYS A 109 11.94 1.50 18.26
N ALA A 110 11.02 1.36 17.31
CA ALA A 110 9.78 0.63 17.53
C ALA A 110 10.04 -0.87 17.72
N LYS A 111 9.38 -1.50 18.69
CA LYS A 111 9.67 -2.89 19.09
C LYS A 111 9.16 -3.94 18.09
N ASN A 112 7.98 -3.72 17.54
CA ASN A 112 7.26 -4.68 16.70
C ASN A 112 7.08 -4.21 15.25
N ILE A 113 8.03 -3.38 14.77
CA ILE A 113 8.08 -2.93 13.38
C ILE A 113 9.38 -3.39 12.76
N ILE A 114 9.30 -4.08 11.62
CA ILE A 114 10.40 -4.20 10.67
C ILE A 114 10.19 -3.22 9.54
N PHE A 115 11.27 -2.69 8.96
CA PHE A 115 11.14 -1.73 7.88
C PHE A 115 12.24 -1.80 6.84
N THR A 116 11.91 -1.35 5.62
CA THR A 116 12.81 -1.21 4.48
C THR A 116 12.69 0.21 3.90
N PRO A 117 13.73 0.74 3.24
CA PRO A 117 13.75 2.11 2.77
C PRO A 117 13.14 2.25 1.37
N HIS A 118 11.82 2.04 1.23
CA HIS A 118 11.07 2.15 -0.02
C HIS A 118 11.61 1.27 -1.15
N LEU A 119 11.77 -0.02 -0.87
CA LEU A 119 12.39 -0.99 -1.77
C LEU A 119 11.43 -2.06 -2.32
N ALA A 120 10.17 -2.10 -1.91
CA ALA A 120 9.24 -3.17 -2.30
C ALA A 120 9.03 -3.26 -3.82
N GLY A 121 9.08 -2.12 -4.53
CA GLY A 121 9.00 -2.06 -6.00
C GLY A 121 10.34 -2.24 -6.74
N SER A 122 11.45 -2.35 -6.02
CA SER A 122 12.81 -2.21 -6.59
C SER A 122 13.46 -3.53 -7.01
N ALA A 123 12.67 -4.56 -7.31
CA ALA A 123 13.20 -5.79 -7.89
C ALA A 123 13.85 -5.50 -9.26
N LEU A 124 15.02 -6.09 -9.54
CA LEU A 124 15.78 -5.83 -10.78
C LEU A 124 14.92 -5.98 -12.04
N GLN A 125 14.14 -7.06 -12.12
CA GLN A 125 13.24 -7.32 -13.23
C GLN A 125 12.14 -6.24 -13.36
N ALA A 126 11.62 -5.74 -12.23
CA ALA A 126 10.62 -4.67 -12.21
C ALA A 126 11.22 -3.36 -12.72
N LEU A 127 12.43 -3.00 -12.27
CA LEU A 127 13.14 -1.80 -12.74
C LEU A 127 13.46 -1.87 -14.24
N GLN A 128 13.88 -3.03 -14.75
CA GLN A 128 14.09 -3.23 -16.18
C GLN A 128 12.79 -3.10 -16.98
N ASN A 129 11.69 -3.65 -16.47
CA ASN A 129 10.38 -3.53 -17.12
C ASN A 129 9.91 -2.07 -17.15
N ILE A 130 10.03 -1.34 -16.04
CA ILE A 130 9.71 0.10 -15.98
C ILE A 130 10.56 0.88 -16.99
N GLY A 131 11.88 0.62 -17.03
CA GLY A 131 12.79 1.24 -17.98
C GLY A 131 12.35 1.02 -19.43
N ARG A 132 12.00 -0.23 -19.79
CA ARG A 132 11.48 -0.56 -21.11
C ARG A 132 10.18 0.17 -21.44
N MET A 133 9.21 0.18 -20.52
CA MET A 133 7.94 0.90 -20.72
C MET A 133 8.17 2.39 -21.00
N VAL A 134 9.11 3.02 -20.30
CA VAL A 134 9.48 4.42 -20.52
C VAL A 134 10.12 4.60 -21.90
N THR A 135 11.08 3.77 -22.29
CA THR A 135 11.77 3.92 -23.58
C THR A 135 10.82 3.68 -24.75
N ASP A 136 9.98 2.65 -24.69
CA ASP A 136 9.01 2.30 -25.73
C ASP A 136 8.03 3.46 -25.98
N ASP A 137 7.51 4.05 -24.90
CA ASP A 137 6.57 5.18 -25.00
C ASP A 137 7.26 6.47 -25.48
N MET A 138 8.51 6.70 -25.09
CA MET A 138 9.29 7.83 -25.59
C MET A 138 9.54 7.73 -27.10
N GLU A 139 9.89 6.54 -27.60
CA GLU A 139 10.08 6.30 -29.04
C GLU A 139 8.80 6.53 -29.84
N ALA A 140 7.65 6.08 -29.31
CA ALA A 140 6.35 6.32 -29.91
C ALA A 140 6.05 7.83 -30.01
N ILE A 141 6.22 8.57 -28.91
CA ILE A 141 5.98 10.02 -28.86
C ILE A 141 6.87 10.77 -29.86
N LEU A 142 8.16 10.43 -29.90
CA LEU A 142 9.12 11.06 -30.83
C LEU A 142 8.79 10.77 -32.31
N SER A 143 8.07 9.67 -32.57
CA SER A 143 7.58 9.30 -33.90
C SER A 143 6.19 9.86 -34.23
N GLY A 144 5.62 10.69 -33.35
CA GLY A 144 4.26 11.22 -33.51
C GLY A 144 3.14 10.20 -33.25
N LEU A 145 3.46 9.11 -32.56
CA LEU A 145 2.53 8.04 -32.18
C LEU A 145 2.12 8.17 -30.69
N PRO A 146 0.95 7.65 -30.29
CA PRO A 146 0.54 7.66 -28.89
C PRO A 146 1.38 6.68 -28.04
N PRO A 147 1.61 6.98 -26.74
CA PRO A 147 2.23 6.03 -25.81
C PRO A 147 1.31 4.83 -25.57
N MET A 148 1.89 3.68 -25.26
CA MET A 148 1.18 2.39 -25.21
C MET A 148 1.25 1.71 -23.84
N ASN A 149 2.28 2.00 -23.04
CA ASN A 149 2.55 1.27 -21.80
C ASN A 149 2.16 2.04 -20.55
N LEU A 150 2.45 3.33 -20.51
CA LEU A 150 2.24 4.21 -19.37
C LEU A 150 0.98 5.02 -19.55
N GLN A 151 0.30 5.27 -18.43
CA GLN A 151 -0.85 6.14 -18.42
C GLN A 151 -0.41 7.60 -18.63
N ILE A 152 -1.10 8.30 -19.54
CA ILE A 152 -0.91 9.72 -19.74
C ILE A 152 -1.34 10.46 -18.47
N ALA A 153 -0.45 11.27 -17.91
CA ALA A 153 -0.75 12.08 -16.74
C ALA A 153 -1.79 13.15 -17.11
N GLN A 154 -2.99 13.06 -16.55
CA GLN A 154 -4.05 14.06 -16.74
C GLN A 154 -4.03 15.03 -15.55
N PRO A 155 -3.98 16.36 -15.78
CA PRO A 155 -3.95 17.36 -14.70
C PRO A 155 -5.05 17.16 -13.65
N GLU A 156 -6.25 16.75 -14.09
CA GLU A 156 -7.40 16.49 -13.24
C GLU A 156 -7.19 15.29 -12.31
N LEU A 157 -6.47 14.27 -12.78
CA LEU A 157 -6.09 13.10 -11.99
C LEU A 157 -4.93 13.44 -11.04
N ILE A 158 -3.94 14.21 -11.48
CA ILE A 158 -2.79 14.61 -10.65
C ILE A 158 -3.27 15.33 -9.37
N ASN A 159 -4.24 16.23 -9.49
CA ASN A 159 -4.80 16.97 -8.36
C ASN A 159 -5.59 16.10 -7.36
N ARG A 160 -5.99 14.88 -7.74
CA ARG A 160 -6.63 13.93 -6.81
C ARG A 160 -5.63 13.15 -5.96
N PHE A 161 -4.35 13.17 -6.35
CA PHE A 161 -3.28 12.39 -5.75
C PHE A 161 -2.25 13.23 -4.97
N ASN A 162 -2.39 14.56 -4.99
CA ASN A 162 -1.53 15.53 -4.30
C ASN A 162 -2.22 16.14 -3.08
#